data_AF-A0A949W228-F1
#
_entry.id   AF-A0A949W228-F1
#
_cell.length_a   1.000
_cell.length_b   1.000
_cell.length_c   1.000
_cell.angle_alpha   90.00
_cell.angle_beta   90.00
_cell.angle_gamma   90.00
#
_symmetry.space_group_name_H-M   'P 1'
#
loop_
_entity.id
_entity.type
_entity.pdbx_description
1 polymer ?
#
loop_
_entity_poly.entity_id
_entity_poly.type
_entity_poly.pdbx_seq_one_letter_code
_entity_poly.pdbx_strand_id
1 'polypeptide(L)'
;MKDFVARVGTFFILMGIGMTALFIASDASTKYTAGSVNFSLLCIAIVLLTVGFLFRKTAAPPQAAERFRYIKKIQARREAARQEKIKKKNEQEKK
;
A
#
# COMPACT_ATOMS: atom_id res chain seq x y z
N MET A 1 -5.96 12.40 -14.41
CA MET A 1 -6.23 10.98 -14.77
C MET A 1 -5.84 10.00 -13.66
N LYS A 2 -4.63 10.06 -13.10
CA LYS A 2 -4.16 9.12 -12.06
C LYS A 2 -5.07 9.05 -10.82
N ASP A 3 -5.59 10.19 -10.36
CA ASP A 3 -6.53 10.25 -9.23
C ASP A 3 -7.88 9.62 -9.55
N PHE A 4 -8.35 9.77 -10.79
CA PHE A 4 -9.58 9.12 -11.25
C PHE A 4 -9.40 7.60 -11.26
N VAL A 5 -8.29 7.10 -11.82
CA VAL A 5 -7.95 5.66 -11.83
C VAL A 5 -7.84 5.13 -10.39
N ALA A 6 -7.24 5.87 -9.47
CA ALA A 6 -7.16 5.47 -8.07
C ALA A 6 -8.54 5.39 -7.37
N ARG A 7 -9.47 6.31 -7.70
CA ARG A 7 -10.85 6.28 -7.20
C ARG A 7 -11.62 5.09 -7.78
N VAL A 8 -11.48 4.84 -9.08
CA VAL A 8 -12.04 3.67 -9.75
C VAL A 8 -11.49 2.38 -9.11
N GLY A 9 -10.19 2.30 -8.85
CA GLY A 9 -9.60 1.18 -8.12
C GLY A 9 -10.20 0.98 -6.71
N THR A 10 -10.49 2.08 -6.02
CA THR A 10 -11.17 2.02 -4.71
C THR A 10 -12.59 1.47 -4.82
N PHE A 11 -13.34 1.84 -5.86
CA PHE A 11 -14.65 1.26 -6.16
C PHE A 11 -14.58 -0.26 -6.40
N PHE A 12 -13.62 -0.72 -7.20
CA PHE A 12 -13.38 -2.15 -7.42
C PHE A 12 -13.05 -2.90 -6.13
N ILE A 13 -12.25 -2.31 -5.23
CA ILE A 13 -11.96 -2.88 -3.91
C ILE A 13 -13.24 -3.03 -3.08
N LEU A 14 -14.09 -1.99 -3.02
CA LEU A 14 -15.35 -2.03 -2.27
C LEU A 14 -16.30 -3.10 -2.83
N MET A 15 -16.38 -3.24 -4.15
CA MET A 15 -17.16 -4.31 -4.78
C MET A 15 -16.58 -5.70 -4.50
N GLY A 16 -15.25 -5.84 -4.50
CA GLY A 16 -14.58 -7.07 -4.10
C GLY A 16 -14.91 -7.48 -2.67
N ILE A 17 -14.88 -6.53 -1.73
CA ILE A 17 -15.28 -6.76 -0.32
C ILE A 17 -16.75 -7.20 -0.25
N GLY A 18 -17.65 -6.53 -0.99
CA GLY A 18 -19.06 -6.90 -1.07
C GLY A 18 -19.26 -8.33 -1.58
N MET A 19 -18.54 -8.73 -2.64
CA MET A 19 -18.60 -10.08 -3.18
C MET A 19 -18.01 -11.13 -2.21
N THR A 20 -16.96 -10.79 -1.48
CA THR A 20 -16.44 -11.66 -0.40
C THR A 20 -17.49 -11.86 0.69
N ALA A 21 -18.20 -10.80 1.09
CA ALA A 21 -19.28 -10.91 2.06
C ALA A 21 -20.42 -11.82 1.54
N LEU A 22 -20.79 -11.70 0.27
CA LEU A 22 -21.77 -12.59 -0.36
C LEU A 22 -21.29 -14.04 -0.45
N PHE A 23 -20.00 -14.27 -0.70
CA PHE A 23 -19.41 -15.60 -0.65
C PHE A 23 -19.51 -16.22 0.75
N ILE A 24 -19.15 -15.47 1.80
CA ILE A 24 -19.27 -15.92 3.19
C ILE A 24 -20.74 -16.21 3.53
N ALA A 25 -21.66 -15.35 3.10
CA ALA A 25 -23.09 -15.58 3.28
C ALA A 25 -23.58 -16.83 2.54
N SER A 26 -23.10 -17.07 1.31
CA SER A 26 -23.40 -18.29 0.55
C SER A 26 -22.88 -19.53 1.28
N ASP A 27 -21.64 -19.52 1.76
CA ASP A 27 -21.05 -20.63 2.51
C ASP A 27 -21.82 -20.92 3.81
N ALA A 28 -22.15 -19.87 4.57
CA ALA A 28 -22.97 -19.99 5.78
C ALA A 28 -24.39 -20.50 5.49
N SER A 29 -24.98 -20.10 4.37
CA SER A 29 -26.31 -20.53 3.95
C SER A 29 -26.37 -21.99 3.51
N THR A 30 -25.24 -22.59 3.07
CA THR A 30 -25.13 -24.03 2.74
C THR A 30 -25.62 -24.93 3.88
N LYS A 31 -25.55 -24.46 5.13
CA LYS A 31 -26.04 -25.19 6.30
C LYS A 31 -27.56 -25.21 6.45
N TYR A 32 -28.25 -24.20 5.90
CA TYR A 32 -29.70 -23.99 6.02
C TYR A 32 -30.44 -24.18 4.70
N THR A 33 -29.73 -24.13 3.57
CA THR A 33 -30.24 -24.22 2.21
C THR A 33 -29.50 -25.37 1.53
N ALA A 34 -30.21 -26.28 0.86
CA ALA A 34 -29.64 -27.45 0.19
C ALA A 34 -28.78 -27.13 -1.06
N GLY A 35 -28.23 -25.92 -1.14
CA GLY A 35 -27.33 -25.46 -2.19
C GLY A 35 -25.87 -25.79 -1.88
N SER A 36 -25.01 -25.65 -2.89
CA SER A 36 -23.56 -25.76 -2.76
C SER A 36 -22.91 -24.39 -2.56
N VAL A 37 -21.67 -24.39 -2.04
CA VAL A 37 -20.85 -23.18 -1.88
C VAL A 37 -20.57 -22.55 -3.24
N ASN A 38 -20.98 -21.28 -3.43
CA ASN A 38 -20.76 -20.57 -4.69
C ASN A 38 -19.34 -19.98 -4.80
N PHE A 39 -18.38 -20.82 -5.21
CA PHE A 39 -17.00 -20.40 -5.46
C PHE A 39 -16.84 -19.33 -6.54
N SER A 40 -17.79 -19.19 -7.46
CA SER A 40 -17.78 -18.11 -8.45
C SER A 40 -17.75 -16.73 -7.79
N LEU A 41 -18.44 -16.55 -6.65
CA LEU A 41 -18.42 -15.28 -5.89
C LEU A 41 -17.02 -14.98 -5.35
N LEU A 42 -16.33 -16.01 -4.84
CA LEU A 42 -14.95 -15.88 -4.36
C LEU A 42 -13.98 -15.53 -5.51
N CYS A 43 -14.09 -16.21 -6.65
CA CYS A 43 -13.24 -15.94 -7.82
C CYS A 43 -13.44 -14.51 -8.32
N ILE A 44 -14.69 -14.05 -8.44
CA ILE A 44 -15.02 -12.67 -8.83
C ILE A 44 -14.46 -11.68 -7.80
N ALA A 45 -14.63 -11.95 -6.50
CA ALA A 45 -14.09 -11.10 -5.44
C ALA A 45 -12.57 -10.95 -5.54
N ILE A 46 -11.83 -12.04 -5.75
CA ILE A 46 -10.36 -12.02 -5.89
C ILE A 46 -9.94 -11.18 -7.10
N VAL A 47 -10.61 -11.34 -8.24
CA VAL A 47 -10.32 -10.56 -9.46
C VAL A 47 -10.58 -9.07 -9.20
N LEU A 48 -11.73 -8.72 -8.62
CA LEU A 48 -12.08 -7.33 -8.28
C LEU A 48 -11.07 -6.70 -7.32
N LEU A 49 -10.66 -7.42 -6.27
CA LEU A 49 -9.68 -6.95 -5.30
C LEU A 49 -8.30 -6.74 -5.94
N THR A 50 -7.88 -7.67 -6.80
CA THR A 50 -6.57 -7.61 -7.45
C THR A 50 -6.52 -6.46 -8.46
N VAL A 51 -7.52 -6.34 -9.33
CA VAL A 51 -7.62 -5.22 -10.29
C VAL A 51 -7.74 -3.89 -9.55
N GLY A 52 -8.60 -3.82 -8.54
CA GLY A 52 -8.78 -2.62 -7.72
C GLY A 52 -7.49 -2.20 -7.00
N PHE A 53 -6.72 -3.17 -6.48
CA PHE A 53 -5.41 -2.91 -5.85
C PHE A 53 -4.37 -2.39 -6.85
N LEU A 54 -4.31 -2.97 -8.06
CA LEU A 54 -3.43 -2.49 -9.12
C LEU A 54 -3.75 -1.05 -9.53
N PHE A 55 -5.03 -0.70 -9.65
CA PHE A 55 -5.45 0.67 -9.94
C PHE A 55 -5.23 1.62 -8.75
N ARG A 56 -5.39 1.16 -7.50
CA ARG A 56 -5.07 1.95 -6.31
C ARG A 56 -3.59 2.33 -6.26
N LYS A 57 -2.69 1.46 -6.73
CA LYS A 57 -1.25 1.72 -6.78
C LYS A 57 -0.85 2.88 -7.69
N THR A 58 -1.72 3.34 -8.60
CA THR A 58 -1.43 4.51 -9.44
C THR A 58 -1.68 5.83 -8.73
N ALA A 59 -2.22 5.82 -7.50
CA ALA A 59 -2.40 7.01 -6.69
C ALA A 59 -1.06 7.71 -6.44
N ALA A 60 -1.06 9.04 -6.51
CA ALA A 60 0.12 9.81 -6.14
C ALA A 60 0.49 9.51 -4.68
N PRO A 61 1.79 9.38 -4.35
CA PRO A 61 2.20 9.23 -2.97
C PRO A 61 1.65 10.40 -2.15
N PRO A 62 1.11 10.16 -0.95
CA PRO A 62 0.59 11.23 -0.13
C PRO A 62 1.68 12.28 0.07
N GLN A 63 1.29 13.56 0.04
CA GLN A 63 2.22 14.66 0.26
C GLN A 63 3.04 14.34 1.51
N ALA A 64 4.37 14.36 1.37
CA ALA A 64 5.28 13.96 2.43
C ALA A 64 4.92 14.74 3.70
N ALA A 65 4.41 14.03 4.71
CA ALA A 65 4.04 14.66 5.95
C ALA A 65 5.29 15.33 6.52
N GLU A 66 5.28 16.67 6.63
CA GLU A 66 6.35 17.49 7.22
C GLU A 66 6.69 17.08 8.68
N ARG A 67 5.94 16.14 9.26
CA ARG A 67 6.09 15.55 10.59
C ARG A 67 7.51 15.08 10.89
N PHE A 68 8.26 14.62 9.89
CA PHE A 68 9.65 14.14 10.06
C PHE A 68 10.72 15.08 9.51
N ARG A 69 10.37 16.32 9.12
CA ARG A 69 11.33 17.30 8.59
C ARG A 69 12.47 17.56 9.57
N TYR A 70 12.16 17.61 10.86
CA TYR A 70 13.15 17.87 11.91
C TYR A 70 14.12 16.69 12.09
N ILE A 71 13.60 15.46 12.06
CA ILE A 71 14.43 14.24 12.18
C ILE A 71 15.38 14.11 10.98
N LYS A 72 14.88 14.37 9.76
CA LYS A 72 15.72 14.42 8.55
C LYS A 72 16.84 15.46 8.65
N LYS A 73 16.55 16.64 9.20
CA LYS A 73 17.54 17.72 9.37
C LYS A 73 18.64 17.34 10.37
N ILE A 74 18.29 16.63 11.45
CA ILE A 74 19.26 16.13 12.42
C ILE A 74 20.15 15.05 11.81
N GLN A 75 19.56 14.10 11.06
CA GLN A 75 20.32 13.04 10.38
C GLN A 75 21.32 13.62 9.36
N ALA A 76 20.87 14.56 8.51
CA ALA A 76 21.74 15.21 7.53
C ALA A 76 22.91 15.97 8.17
N ARG A 77 22.68 16.65 9.32
CA ARG A 77 23.77 17.30 10.07
C ARG A 77 24.78 16.31 10.64
N ARG A 78 24.32 15.15 11.12
CA ARG A 78 25.21 14.11 11.66
C ARG A 78 26.07 13.49 10.57
N GLU A 79 25.50 13.25 9.39
CA GLU A 79 26.24 12.72 8.23
C GLU A 79 27.29 13.71 7.73
N ALA A 80 26.94 15.00 7.62
CA ALA A 80 27.90 16.05 7.27
C ALA A 80 29.05 16.13 8.27
N ALA A 81 28.77 16.11 9.58
CA ALA A 81 29.79 16.10 10.62
C ALA A 81 30.68 14.84 10.57
N ARG A 82 30.13 13.69 10.15
CA ARG A 82 30.89 12.44 10.01
C ARG A 82 31.81 12.50 8.78
N GLN A 83 31.31 13.04 7.66
CA GLN A 83 32.09 13.28 6.44
C GLN A 83 33.26 14.25 6.69
N GLU A 84 33.04 15.34 7.42
CA GLU A 84 34.10 16.28 7.79
C GLU A 84 35.18 15.62 8.67
N LYS A 85 34.78 14.78 9.63
CA LYS A 85 35.73 14.03 10.45
C LYS A 85 36.57 13.04 9.62
N ILE A 86 35.94 12.35 8.66
CA ILE A 86 36.63 11.43 7.75
C ILE A 86 37.62 12.20 6.85
N LYS A 87 37.21 13.34 6.28
CA LYS A 87 38.10 14.19 5.46
C LYS A 87 39.31 14.69 6.26
N LYS A 88 39.10 15.19 7.48
CA LYS A 88 40.19 15.63 8.36
C LYS A 88 41.15 14.50 8.74
N LYS A 89 40.63 13.29 8.97
CA LYS A 89 41.46 12.11 9.25
C LYS A 89 42.32 11.72 8.05
N ASN A 90 41.75 11.72 6.84
CA ASN A 90 42.48 11.43 5.61
C ASN A 90 43.53 12.50 5.25
N GLU A 91 43.28 13.76 5.61
CA GLU A 91 44.28 14.85 5.47
C GLU A 91 45.41 14.74 6.49
N GLN A 92 45.14 14.24 7.70
CA GLN A 92 46.17 13.96 8.71
C GLN A 92 47.02 12.73 8.37
N GLU A 93 46.44 11.68 7.77
CA GLU A 93 47.18 10.50 7.31
C GLU A 93 48.05 10.76 6.06
N LYS A 94 47.85 11.90 5.37
CA LYS A 94 48.66 12.31 4.20
C LYS A 94 49.81 13.27 4.52
N LYS A 95 49.92 13.76 5.76
CA LYS A 95 51.03 14.59 6.24
C LYS A 95 52.04 13.74 6.99
#